data_AF-A0A1Q6U1U1-F1
#
_entry.id   AF-A0A1Q6U1U1-F1
#
_cell.length_a   1.000
_cell.length_b   1.000
_cell.length_c   1.000
_cell.angle_alpha   90.00
_cell.angle_beta   90.00
_cell.angle_gamma   90.00
#
_symmetry.space_group_name_H-M   'P 1'
#
loop_
_entity.id
_entity.type
_entity.pdbx_description
1 polymer ?
#
loop_
_entity_poly.entity_id
_entity_poly.type
_entity_poly.pdbx_seq_one_letter_code
_entity_poly.pdbx_strand_id
1 'polypeptide(L)'
;MKNLLKVLFSLLVGLIVVSPALAYPDVSSNHWAAKQIEILTEKGVIVGYPDGTFKPDDNVTRAEFASMAIKALGQEHTTVAQPVNFTDINPSFWAYDAIQKALYFDLVSCPPQGEPFRPDDTVTRAESISVAVNALTTEQISTFKAKEVLSKRFADVNEVPEWFIIPAGKAEILSMLVTIPSDKKDRIEADRPATRAEVSAILYDMMEQAKLNPNAKLAEAMRKKTGEGYVIENAVVQGSLGTIPAGAIVPVKLTNYISSQSSQAGEIYTAQAPENYITKDKFILVYKGANLKGQLLDVRNGKWFVRNGVLVLDNSLITTNNDQTVSFSGVGEIKKHRNWFMKFVRATLKGEKLEVAPEGTVYIKLLKPIKVDLTNGWIYE
;
A
#
# COMPACT_ATOMS: atom_id res chain seq x y z
N MET A 1 -5.10 50.68 -46.05
CA MET A 1 -5.38 49.23 -46.21
C MET A 1 -4.15 48.36 -45.89
N LYS A 2 -3.51 48.52 -44.73
CA LYS A 2 -2.36 47.69 -44.31
C LYS A 2 -2.50 47.10 -42.89
N ASN A 3 -3.60 47.40 -42.20
CA ASN A 3 -3.87 46.91 -40.85
C ASN A 3 -5.08 45.96 -40.77
N LEU A 4 -5.74 45.64 -41.89
CA LEU A 4 -6.83 44.66 -41.92
C LEU A 4 -6.33 43.21 -42.07
N LEU A 5 -5.11 43.02 -42.59
CA LEU A 5 -4.53 41.69 -42.83
C LEU A 5 -3.91 41.07 -41.57
N LYS A 6 -3.58 41.88 -40.55
CA LYS A 6 -3.02 41.40 -39.28
C LYS A 6 -4.08 40.92 -38.28
N VAL A 7 -5.33 41.37 -38.44
CA VAL A 7 -6.46 40.91 -37.61
C VAL A 7 -7.04 39.59 -38.14
N LEU A 8 -6.83 39.29 -39.43
CA LEU A 8 -7.19 38.01 -40.06
C LEU A 8 -6.18 36.87 -39.79
N PHE A 9 -4.98 37.18 -39.27
CA PHE A 9 -3.98 36.17 -38.89
C PHE A 9 -3.93 35.90 -37.37
N SER A 10 -4.66 36.69 -36.58
CA SER A 10 -4.85 36.49 -35.13
C SER A 10 -6.16 35.80 -34.78
N LEU A 11 -6.94 35.37 -35.79
CA LEU A 11 -8.15 34.56 -35.64
C LEU A 11 -7.94 33.11 -36.12
N LEU A 12 -6.72 32.58 -35.92
CA LEU A 12 -6.42 31.14 -36.02
C LEU A 12 -5.99 30.61 -34.64
N VAL A 13 -6.69 31.03 -33.60
CA VAL A 13 -6.70 30.38 -32.29
C VAL A 13 -8.13 29.91 -32.08
N GLY A 14 -8.38 28.61 -32.22
CA GLY A 14 -9.71 28.05 -31.94
C GLY A 14 -10.09 26.85 -32.78
N LEU A 15 -9.30 25.79 -32.71
CA LEU A 15 -9.74 24.39 -32.81
C LEU A 15 -8.52 23.53 -32.46
N ILE A 16 -8.13 23.56 -31.18
CA ILE A 16 -7.65 22.29 -30.62
C ILE A 16 -8.91 21.45 -30.64
N VAL A 17 -9.03 20.62 -31.68
CA VAL A 17 -9.92 19.47 -31.62
C VAL A 17 -9.41 18.72 -30.40
N VAL A 18 -10.15 18.83 -29.30
CA VAL A 18 -10.04 17.86 -28.22
C VAL A 18 -10.48 16.58 -28.89
N SER A 19 -9.51 15.84 -29.44
CA SER A 19 -9.78 14.49 -29.94
C SER A 19 -10.47 13.77 -28.79
N PRO A 20 -11.63 13.15 -29.03
CA PRO A 20 -12.28 12.36 -27.98
C PRO A 20 -11.26 11.32 -27.52
N ALA A 21 -11.38 10.92 -26.25
CA ALA A 21 -10.55 9.90 -25.61
C ALA A 21 -10.14 8.81 -26.62
N LEU A 22 -8.83 8.53 -26.69
CA LEU A 22 -8.15 7.62 -27.61
C LEU A 22 -9.01 6.41 -28.02
N ALA A 23 -9.77 6.55 -29.12
CA ALA A 23 -10.43 5.44 -29.77
C ALA A 23 -9.46 4.86 -30.81
N TYR A 24 -8.97 3.65 -30.57
CA TYR A 24 -8.06 2.98 -31.49
C TYR A 24 -8.81 2.57 -32.76
N PRO A 25 -8.32 2.92 -33.98
CA PRO A 25 -9.04 2.66 -35.23
C PRO A 25 -9.29 1.16 -35.51
N ASP A 26 -8.46 0.30 -34.95
CA ASP A 26 -8.48 -1.16 -35.08
C ASP A 26 -9.25 -1.86 -33.94
N VAL A 27 -9.87 -1.11 -33.03
CA VAL A 27 -10.77 -1.65 -32.01
C VAL A 27 -12.19 -1.21 -32.31
N SER A 28 -12.97 -2.11 -32.91
CA SER A 28 -14.40 -1.88 -33.15
C SER A 28 -15.15 -1.68 -31.83
N SER A 29 -16.18 -0.83 -31.80
CA SER A 29 -17.07 -0.68 -30.63
C SER A 29 -17.79 -1.98 -30.23
N ASN A 30 -17.91 -2.93 -31.17
CA ASN A 30 -18.49 -4.25 -30.93
C ASN A 30 -17.45 -5.31 -30.59
N HIS A 31 -16.16 -4.95 -30.53
CA HIS A 31 -15.11 -5.86 -30.11
C HIS A 31 -15.34 -6.24 -28.65
N TRP A 32 -15.21 -7.53 -28.32
CA TRP A 32 -15.59 -8.08 -27.00
C TRP A 32 -14.83 -7.43 -25.83
N ALA A 33 -13.62 -6.94 -26.08
CA ALA A 33 -12.78 -6.24 -25.11
C ALA A 33 -12.83 -4.70 -25.21
N ALA A 34 -13.66 -4.12 -26.08
CA ALA A 34 -13.61 -2.69 -26.40
C ALA A 34 -13.75 -1.80 -25.16
N LYS A 35 -14.71 -2.14 -24.29
CA LYS A 35 -14.96 -1.40 -23.05
C LYS A 35 -13.79 -1.48 -22.07
N GLN A 36 -13.18 -2.65 -21.91
CA GLN A 36 -12.04 -2.85 -21.04
C GLN A 36 -10.83 -2.06 -21.55
N ILE A 37 -10.59 -2.09 -22.86
CA ILE A 37 -9.52 -1.34 -23.52
C ILE A 37 -9.70 0.17 -23.33
N GLU A 38 -10.92 0.68 -23.53
CA GLU A 38 -11.27 2.09 -23.31
C GLU A 38 -10.98 2.51 -21.87
N ILE A 39 -11.52 1.80 -20.88
CA ILE A 39 -11.37 2.15 -19.46
C ILE A 39 -9.91 2.09 -19.02
N LEU A 40 -9.15 1.06 -19.44
CA LEU A 40 -7.74 0.96 -19.08
C LEU A 40 -6.88 2.04 -19.76
N THR A 41 -7.26 2.47 -20.97
CA THR A 41 -6.61 3.58 -21.66
C THR A 41 -6.84 4.90 -20.93
N GLU A 42 -8.08 5.17 -20.51
CA GLU A 42 -8.42 6.35 -19.69
C GLU A 42 -7.67 6.39 -18.36
N LYS A 43 -7.41 5.21 -17.77
CA LYS A 43 -6.63 5.07 -16.54
C LYS A 43 -5.12 5.12 -16.76
N GLY A 44 -4.66 5.20 -18.01
CA GLY A 44 -3.23 5.20 -18.35
C GLY A 44 -2.53 3.86 -18.14
N VAL A 45 -3.28 2.78 -17.87
CA VAL A 45 -2.76 1.43 -17.64
C VAL A 45 -2.22 0.82 -18.93
N ILE A 46 -2.94 1.04 -20.03
CA ILE A 46 -2.55 0.60 -21.37
C ILE A 46 -2.45 1.81 -22.30
N VAL A 47 -1.58 1.69 -23.31
CA VAL A 47 -1.39 2.70 -24.35
C VAL A 47 -1.27 1.99 -25.69
N GLY A 48 -1.78 2.60 -26.75
CA GLY A 48 -1.60 2.14 -28.12
C GLY A 48 -0.19 2.36 -28.65
N TYR A 49 0.04 1.88 -29.85
CA TYR A 49 1.31 2.02 -30.54
C TYR A 49 1.48 3.42 -31.15
N PRO A 50 2.72 3.81 -31.51
CA PRO A 50 2.98 5.12 -32.14
C PRO A 50 2.24 5.33 -33.47
N ASP A 51 1.79 4.26 -34.13
CA ASP A 51 0.97 4.30 -35.35
C ASP A 51 -0.52 4.59 -35.07
N GLY A 52 -0.90 4.74 -33.80
CA GLY A 52 -2.27 5.04 -33.36
C GLY A 52 -3.16 3.81 -33.19
N THR A 53 -2.64 2.59 -33.43
CA THR A 53 -3.38 1.34 -33.27
C THR A 53 -3.25 0.75 -31.88
N PHE A 54 -4.15 -0.17 -31.51
CA PHE A 54 -4.04 -0.97 -30.29
C PHE A 54 -3.45 -2.35 -30.50
N LYS A 55 -3.77 -2.97 -31.63
CA LYS A 55 -3.49 -4.36 -32.02
C LYS A 55 -4.09 -5.36 -31.01
N PRO A 56 -5.43 -5.43 -30.90
CA PRO A 56 -6.10 -6.26 -29.89
C PRO A 56 -5.79 -7.76 -30.02
N ASP A 57 -5.52 -8.23 -31.24
CA ASP A 57 -5.27 -9.64 -31.55
C ASP A 57 -3.78 -10.00 -31.57
N ASP A 58 -2.88 -9.01 -31.45
CA ASP A 58 -1.44 -9.27 -31.35
C ASP A 58 -1.10 -9.83 -29.96
N ASN A 59 -0.11 -10.72 -29.91
CA ASN A 59 0.37 -11.29 -28.65
C ASN A 59 1.15 -10.26 -27.84
N VAL A 60 1.01 -10.33 -26.52
CA VAL A 60 1.71 -9.42 -25.60
C VAL A 60 3.10 -9.97 -25.28
N THR A 61 4.11 -9.12 -25.44
CA THR A 61 5.49 -9.43 -25.05
C THR A 61 5.67 -9.36 -23.52
N ARG A 62 6.68 -10.02 -22.97
CA ARG A 62 7.03 -9.96 -21.54
C ARG A 62 7.30 -8.53 -21.07
N ALA A 63 7.94 -7.70 -21.90
CA ALA A 63 8.19 -6.30 -21.59
C ALA A 63 6.89 -5.47 -21.52
N GLU A 64 5.98 -5.66 -22.46
CA GLU A 64 4.68 -5.00 -22.45
C GLU A 64 3.82 -5.43 -21.27
N PHE A 65 3.76 -6.74 -21.02
CA PHE A 65 3.04 -7.28 -19.88
C PHE A 65 3.54 -6.68 -18.56
N ALA A 66 4.88 -6.63 -18.35
CA ALA A 66 5.46 -6.00 -17.17
C ALA A 66 5.03 -4.53 -17.01
N SER A 67 5.05 -3.76 -18.11
CA SER A 67 4.59 -2.37 -18.10
C SER A 67 3.10 -2.23 -17.79
N MET A 68 2.25 -3.08 -18.36
CA MET A 68 0.80 -3.04 -18.13
C MET A 68 0.46 -3.46 -16.70
N ALA A 69 1.08 -4.52 -16.19
CA ALA A 69 0.82 -5.07 -14.85
C ALA A 69 1.23 -4.08 -13.74
N ILE A 70 2.40 -3.45 -13.84
CA ILE A 70 2.86 -2.47 -12.85
C ILE A 70 1.93 -1.27 -12.76
N LYS A 71 1.45 -0.76 -13.90
CA LYS A 71 0.47 0.33 -13.94
C LYS A 71 -0.89 -0.09 -13.40
N ALA A 72 -1.35 -1.29 -13.75
CA ALA A 72 -2.62 -1.82 -13.24
C ALA A 72 -2.61 -1.97 -11.70
N LEU A 73 -1.45 -2.25 -11.12
CA LEU A 73 -1.25 -2.35 -9.66
C LEU A 73 -0.91 -1.02 -8.97
N GLY A 74 -0.81 0.10 -9.72
CA GLY A 74 -0.47 1.41 -9.17
C GLY A 74 0.96 1.48 -8.59
N GLN A 75 1.89 0.68 -9.11
CA GLN A 75 3.25 0.54 -8.58
C GLN A 75 4.31 1.31 -9.40
N GLU A 76 3.89 2.28 -10.23
CA GLU A 76 4.80 3.03 -11.10
C GLU A 76 5.82 3.88 -10.32
N HIS A 77 5.53 4.24 -9.09
CA HIS A 77 6.41 5.07 -8.25
C HIS A 77 7.30 4.25 -7.30
N THR A 78 7.20 2.92 -7.33
CA THR A 78 8.05 2.04 -6.51
C THR A 78 9.52 2.22 -6.89
N THR A 79 10.42 2.19 -5.91
CA THR A 79 11.87 2.23 -6.16
C THR A 79 12.46 0.86 -5.92
N VAL A 80 13.19 0.33 -6.90
CA VAL A 80 13.89 -0.96 -6.79
C VAL A 80 15.35 -0.69 -6.40
N ALA A 81 15.71 -1.02 -5.16
CA ALA A 81 17.05 -0.73 -4.62
C ALA A 81 18.17 -1.57 -5.24
N GLN A 82 17.85 -2.79 -5.70
CA GLN A 82 18.81 -3.74 -6.28
C GLN A 82 18.25 -4.30 -7.60
N PRO A 83 18.50 -3.61 -8.74
CA PRO A 83 18.06 -4.12 -10.02
C PRO A 83 18.82 -5.39 -10.43
N VAL A 84 18.11 -6.30 -11.10
CA VAL A 84 18.66 -7.51 -11.69
C VAL A 84 19.24 -7.18 -13.07
N ASN A 85 20.48 -7.60 -13.32
CA ASN A 85 21.14 -7.39 -14.61
C ASN A 85 20.90 -8.58 -15.54
N PHE A 86 20.45 -8.31 -16.76
CA PHE A 86 20.31 -9.29 -17.84
C PHE A 86 21.21 -8.93 -19.01
N THR A 87 21.61 -9.94 -19.79
CA THR A 87 22.51 -9.76 -20.94
C THR A 87 21.83 -9.11 -22.14
N ASP A 88 20.50 -9.17 -22.21
CA ASP A 88 19.65 -8.71 -23.31
C ASP A 88 18.82 -7.46 -22.96
N ILE A 89 18.99 -6.89 -21.77
CA ILE A 89 18.33 -5.66 -21.34
C ILE A 89 19.36 -4.66 -20.82
N ASN A 90 19.46 -3.51 -21.48
CA ASN A 90 20.25 -2.38 -20.98
C ASN A 90 19.36 -1.36 -20.23
N PRO A 91 19.94 -0.51 -19.34
CA PRO A 91 19.18 0.49 -18.60
C PRO A 91 18.41 1.53 -19.42
N SER A 92 18.74 1.71 -20.71
CA SER A 92 18.02 2.60 -21.63
C SER A 92 16.87 1.91 -22.37
N PHE A 93 16.66 0.61 -22.16
CA PHE A 93 15.51 -0.10 -22.71
C PHE A 93 14.21 0.49 -22.16
N TRP A 94 13.23 0.73 -23.03
CA TRP A 94 12.02 1.49 -22.69
C TRP A 94 11.24 0.88 -21.52
N ALA A 95 11.24 -0.45 -21.39
CA ALA A 95 10.57 -1.18 -20.31
C ALA A 95 11.51 -1.54 -19.15
N TYR A 96 12.77 -1.08 -19.14
CA TYR A 96 13.77 -1.48 -18.13
C TYR A 96 13.22 -1.34 -16.72
N ASP A 97 12.75 -0.15 -16.37
CA ASP A 97 12.23 0.16 -15.04
C ASP A 97 10.96 -0.66 -14.70
N ALA A 98 10.06 -0.84 -15.67
CA ALA A 98 8.88 -1.68 -15.48
C ALA A 98 9.23 -3.16 -15.24
N ILE A 99 10.22 -3.69 -15.97
CA ILE A 99 10.72 -5.06 -15.81
C ILE A 99 11.35 -5.23 -14.43
N GLN A 100 12.18 -4.30 -13.98
CA GLN A 100 12.79 -4.37 -12.64
C GLN A 100 11.72 -4.39 -11.54
N LYS A 101 10.68 -3.56 -11.67
CA LYS A 101 9.54 -3.54 -10.73
C LYS A 101 8.74 -4.83 -10.80
N ALA A 102 8.44 -5.32 -12.00
CA ALA A 102 7.67 -6.55 -12.17
C ALA A 102 8.40 -7.75 -11.57
N LEU A 103 9.73 -7.82 -11.69
CA LEU A 103 10.55 -8.83 -11.02
C LEU A 103 10.54 -8.66 -9.51
N TYR A 104 10.67 -7.43 -9.01
CA TYR A 104 10.62 -7.15 -7.57
C TYR A 104 9.30 -7.59 -6.91
N PHE A 105 8.19 -7.52 -7.65
CA PHE A 105 6.86 -7.95 -7.19
C PHE A 105 6.48 -9.38 -7.61
N ASP A 106 7.43 -10.15 -8.17
CA ASP A 106 7.19 -11.52 -8.66
C ASP A 106 6.04 -11.63 -9.70
N LEU A 107 5.85 -10.58 -10.51
CA LEU A 107 4.82 -10.53 -11.55
C LEU A 107 5.28 -11.18 -12.87
N VAL A 108 6.59 -11.31 -13.07
CA VAL A 108 7.17 -11.99 -14.23
C VAL A 108 8.28 -12.91 -13.76
N SER A 109 8.41 -14.06 -14.40
CA SER A 109 9.43 -15.05 -14.05
C SER A 109 10.84 -14.49 -14.24
N CYS A 110 11.64 -14.51 -13.18
CA CYS A 110 13.07 -14.21 -13.24
C CYS A 110 13.84 -15.44 -13.73
N PRO A 111 14.59 -15.36 -14.83
CA PRO A 111 15.44 -16.47 -15.25
C PRO A 111 16.64 -16.64 -14.28
N PRO A 112 17.32 -17.81 -14.31
CA PRO A 112 18.55 -18.03 -13.55
C PRO A 112 19.62 -16.97 -13.80
N GLN A 113 20.49 -16.75 -12.82
CA GLN A 113 21.55 -15.75 -12.93
C GLN A 113 22.44 -16.01 -14.16
N GLY A 114 22.57 -15.01 -15.02
CA GLY A 114 23.36 -15.07 -16.25
C GLY A 114 22.56 -15.44 -17.51
N GLU A 115 21.29 -15.83 -17.38
CA GLU A 115 20.40 -16.07 -18.51
C GLU A 115 19.69 -14.77 -18.98
N PRO A 116 19.33 -14.66 -20.28
CA PRO A 116 18.59 -13.51 -20.81
C PRO A 116 17.15 -13.47 -20.29
N PHE A 117 16.59 -12.27 -20.12
CA PHE A 117 15.19 -12.07 -19.71
C PHE A 117 14.18 -12.39 -20.81
N ARG A 118 14.59 -12.19 -22.07
CA ARG A 118 13.81 -12.32 -23.30
C ARG A 118 12.60 -11.37 -23.32
N PRO A 119 12.81 -10.05 -23.42
CA PRO A 119 11.73 -9.07 -23.30
C PRO A 119 10.68 -9.17 -24.40
N ASP A 120 11.06 -9.67 -25.58
CA ASP A 120 10.20 -9.77 -26.76
C ASP A 120 9.47 -11.13 -26.87
N ASP A 121 9.80 -12.10 -26.01
CA ASP A 121 9.04 -13.35 -25.92
C ASP A 121 7.62 -13.06 -25.40
N THR A 122 6.63 -13.80 -25.89
CA THR A 122 5.22 -13.59 -25.51
C THR A 122 4.89 -14.22 -24.16
N VAL A 123 4.04 -13.56 -23.37
CA VAL A 123 3.46 -14.17 -22.16
C VAL A 123 2.29 -15.09 -22.51
N THR A 124 2.13 -16.15 -21.74
CA THR A 124 0.99 -17.06 -21.87
C THR A 124 -0.25 -16.52 -21.15
N ARG A 125 -1.42 -17.07 -21.49
CA ARG A 125 -2.66 -16.80 -20.74
C ARG A 125 -2.54 -17.20 -19.28
N ALA A 126 -1.94 -18.36 -19.02
CA ALA A 126 -1.74 -18.86 -17.67
C ALA A 126 -0.87 -17.94 -16.80
N GLU A 127 0.23 -17.43 -17.35
CA GLU A 127 1.08 -16.46 -16.66
C GLU A 127 0.31 -15.17 -16.33
N SER A 128 -0.38 -14.62 -17.33
CA SER A 128 -1.14 -13.37 -17.19
C SER A 128 -2.25 -13.46 -16.14
N ILE A 129 -3.02 -14.55 -16.16
CA ILE A 129 -4.09 -14.82 -15.18
C ILE A 129 -3.51 -15.07 -13.79
N SER A 130 -2.40 -15.81 -13.70
CA SER A 130 -1.74 -16.10 -12.43
C SER A 130 -1.30 -14.83 -11.72
N VAL A 131 -0.73 -13.89 -12.46
CA VAL A 131 -0.33 -12.59 -11.91
C VAL A 131 -1.54 -11.82 -11.39
N ALA A 132 -2.59 -11.71 -12.19
CA ALA A 132 -3.80 -11.01 -11.81
C ALA A 132 -4.48 -11.60 -10.56
N VAL A 133 -4.65 -12.92 -10.52
CA VAL A 133 -5.29 -13.58 -9.37
C VAL A 133 -4.39 -13.58 -8.13
N ASN A 134 -3.08 -13.79 -8.32
CA ASN A 134 -2.13 -13.74 -7.22
C ASN A 134 -1.99 -12.33 -6.68
N ALA A 135 -2.25 -11.26 -7.44
CA ALA A 135 -2.29 -9.91 -6.89
C ALA A 135 -3.44 -9.71 -5.89
N LEU A 136 -4.55 -10.44 -6.07
CA LEU A 136 -5.79 -10.23 -5.31
C LEU A 136 -5.91 -11.11 -4.07
N THR A 137 -5.62 -12.40 -4.17
CA THR A 137 -5.96 -13.36 -3.12
C THR A 137 -4.79 -14.25 -2.72
N THR A 138 -4.71 -14.53 -1.42
CA THR A 138 -3.81 -15.53 -0.80
C THR A 138 -4.55 -16.79 -0.37
N GLU A 139 -5.88 -16.85 -0.58
CA GLU A 139 -6.71 -18.00 -0.18
C GLU A 139 -6.18 -19.29 -0.78
N GLN A 140 -6.09 -20.34 0.02
CA GLN A 140 -5.68 -21.66 -0.44
C GLN A 140 -6.91 -22.48 -0.82
N ILE A 141 -6.88 -23.08 -2.00
CA ILE A 141 -7.86 -24.08 -2.44
C ILE A 141 -7.13 -25.36 -2.81
N SER A 142 -7.77 -26.51 -2.61
CA SER A 142 -7.22 -27.78 -3.05
C SER A 142 -7.26 -27.89 -4.57
N THR A 143 -6.36 -28.69 -5.14
CA THR A 143 -6.39 -29.03 -6.57
C THR A 143 -7.73 -29.66 -6.97
N PHE A 144 -8.32 -30.47 -6.09
CA PHE A 144 -9.66 -31.02 -6.28
C PHE A 144 -10.72 -29.92 -6.40
N LYS A 145 -10.72 -28.94 -5.50
CA LYS A 145 -11.68 -27.83 -5.53
C LYS A 145 -11.52 -26.98 -6.79
N ALA A 146 -10.27 -26.69 -7.18
CA ALA A 146 -9.97 -25.96 -8.39
C ALA A 146 -10.51 -26.71 -9.63
N LYS A 147 -10.21 -28.01 -9.77
CA LYS A 147 -10.71 -28.85 -10.87
C LYS A 147 -12.23 -28.94 -10.87
N GLU A 148 -12.87 -29.07 -9.71
CA GLU A 148 -14.33 -29.12 -9.58
C GLU A 148 -14.97 -27.85 -10.15
N VAL A 149 -14.48 -26.67 -9.75
CA VAL A 149 -15.02 -25.39 -10.20
C VAL A 149 -14.79 -25.20 -11.70
N LEU A 150 -13.56 -25.46 -12.19
CA LEU A 150 -13.23 -25.30 -13.60
C LEU A 150 -14.05 -26.24 -14.50
N SER A 151 -14.27 -27.49 -14.09
CA SER A 151 -14.96 -28.50 -14.92
C SER A 151 -16.43 -28.15 -15.21
N LYS A 152 -17.04 -27.30 -14.38
CA LYS A 152 -18.41 -26.81 -14.59
C LYS A 152 -18.52 -25.96 -15.86
N ARG A 153 -17.48 -25.19 -16.19
CA ARG A 153 -17.51 -24.21 -17.29
C ARG A 153 -16.60 -24.58 -18.45
N PHE A 154 -15.41 -25.12 -18.19
CA PHE A 154 -14.38 -25.30 -19.22
C PHE A 154 -14.29 -26.73 -19.76
N ALA A 155 -13.92 -26.86 -21.04
CA ALA A 155 -13.80 -28.16 -21.71
C ALA A 155 -12.40 -28.80 -21.58
N ASP A 156 -11.36 -27.98 -21.39
CA ASP A 156 -9.94 -28.33 -21.48
C ASP A 156 -9.25 -28.39 -20.12
N VAL A 157 -10.00 -28.62 -19.04
CA VAL A 157 -9.45 -28.67 -17.66
C VAL A 157 -8.35 -29.73 -17.50
N ASN A 158 -8.41 -30.82 -18.29
CA ASN A 158 -7.39 -31.86 -18.28
C ASN A 158 -6.09 -31.47 -19.02
N GLU A 159 -6.13 -30.41 -19.83
CA GLU A 159 -4.98 -29.85 -20.54
C GLU A 159 -4.32 -28.72 -19.73
N VAL A 160 -4.95 -28.26 -18.64
CA VAL A 160 -4.42 -27.18 -17.78
C VAL A 160 -3.18 -27.67 -17.02
N PRO A 161 -2.05 -26.94 -17.09
CA PRO A 161 -0.84 -27.27 -16.36
C PRO A 161 -1.05 -27.36 -14.85
N GLU A 162 -0.36 -28.30 -14.19
CA GLU A 162 -0.51 -28.52 -12.74
C GLU A 162 -0.20 -27.26 -11.91
N TRP A 163 0.81 -26.49 -12.32
CA TRP A 163 1.18 -25.24 -11.64
C TRP A 163 0.08 -24.17 -11.75
N PHE A 164 -0.71 -24.19 -12.82
CA PHE A 164 -1.74 -23.20 -13.11
C PHE A 164 -3.13 -23.60 -12.60
N ILE A 165 -3.36 -24.88 -12.28
CA ILE A 165 -4.70 -25.37 -11.92
C ILE A 165 -5.32 -24.60 -10.74
N ILE A 166 -4.51 -24.31 -9.72
CA ILE A 166 -4.96 -23.57 -8.52
C ILE A 166 -5.21 -22.09 -8.87
N PRO A 167 -4.26 -21.35 -9.48
CA PRO A 167 -4.53 -19.98 -9.96
C PRO A 167 -5.78 -19.89 -10.84
N ALA A 168 -5.96 -20.79 -11.80
CA ALA A 168 -7.13 -20.84 -12.68
C ALA A 168 -8.43 -21.04 -11.87
N GLY A 169 -8.43 -21.99 -10.93
CA GLY A 169 -9.59 -22.24 -10.07
C GLY A 169 -9.96 -21.02 -9.21
N LYS A 170 -8.97 -20.31 -8.66
CA LYS A 170 -9.19 -19.06 -7.93
C LYS A 170 -9.73 -17.96 -8.84
N ALA A 171 -9.18 -17.84 -10.05
CA ALA A 171 -9.63 -16.86 -11.03
C ALA A 171 -11.10 -17.12 -11.41
N GLU A 172 -11.52 -18.39 -11.57
CA GLU A 172 -12.92 -18.71 -11.83
C GLU A 172 -13.84 -18.40 -10.64
N ILE A 173 -13.40 -18.67 -9.40
CA ILE A 173 -14.16 -18.30 -8.19
C ILE A 173 -14.40 -16.78 -8.13
N LEU A 174 -13.40 -16.00 -8.54
CA LEU A 174 -13.47 -14.54 -8.63
C LEU A 174 -14.11 -14.04 -9.93
N SER A 175 -14.58 -14.95 -10.80
CA SER A 175 -15.15 -14.62 -12.12
C SER A 175 -14.20 -13.79 -13.01
N MET A 176 -12.90 -14.08 -12.96
CA MET A 176 -11.83 -13.40 -13.69
C MET A 176 -11.24 -14.22 -14.85
N LEU A 177 -11.72 -15.44 -15.09
CA LEU A 177 -11.27 -16.20 -16.26
C LEU A 177 -11.92 -15.64 -17.53
N VAL A 178 -11.12 -14.82 -18.21
CA VAL A 178 -11.45 -14.23 -19.52
C VAL A 178 -11.42 -15.30 -20.61
N THR A 179 -12.52 -15.45 -21.33
CA THR A 179 -12.58 -16.24 -22.57
C THR A 179 -13.03 -15.37 -23.73
N ILE A 180 -12.55 -15.69 -24.93
CA ILE A 180 -13.06 -15.08 -26.16
C ILE A 180 -14.46 -15.66 -26.40
N PRO A 181 -15.51 -14.84 -26.64
CA PRO A 181 -16.84 -15.34 -26.93
C PRO A 181 -16.85 -16.35 -28.08
N SER A 182 -17.45 -17.51 -27.86
CA SER A 182 -17.51 -18.62 -28.82
C SER A 182 -18.81 -19.41 -28.68
N ASP A 183 -19.29 -20.00 -29.78
CA ASP A 183 -20.48 -20.86 -29.79
C ASP A 183 -20.24 -22.26 -29.15
N LYS A 184 -18.99 -22.55 -28.77
CA LYS A 184 -18.59 -23.81 -28.12
C LYS A 184 -18.38 -23.61 -26.62
N LYS A 185 -18.36 -24.71 -25.86
CA LYS A 185 -17.99 -24.69 -24.44
C LYS A 185 -16.64 -23.98 -24.29
N ASP A 186 -16.58 -23.03 -23.35
CA ASP A 186 -15.41 -22.22 -23.05
C ASP A 186 -14.15 -23.09 -22.88
N ARG A 187 -13.01 -22.58 -23.35
CA ARG A 187 -11.68 -23.18 -23.17
C ARG A 187 -10.78 -22.19 -22.45
N ILE A 188 -9.92 -22.69 -21.56
CA ILE A 188 -8.95 -21.90 -20.81
C ILE A 188 -7.75 -21.57 -21.70
N GLU A 189 -7.28 -22.53 -22.49
CA GLU A 189 -6.15 -22.41 -23.41
C GLU A 189 -4.91 -21.84 -22.70
N ALA A 190 -4.50 -22.52 -21.61
CA ALA A 190 -3.53 -22.02 -20.64
C ALA A 190 -2.17 -21.63 -21.26
N ASP A 191 -1.60 -22.49 -22.10
CA ASP A 191 -0.20 -22.38 -22.55
C ASP A 191 -0.01 -21.54 -23.81
N ARG A 192 -1.09 -21.14 -24.50
CA ARG A 192 -0.94 -20.32 -25.71
C ARG A 192 -0.59 -18.86 -25.34
N PRO A 193 0.08 -18.13 -26.23
CA PRO A 193 0.27 -16.69 -26.09
C PRO A 193 -1.06 -15.97 -25.85
N ALA A 194 -1.02 -14.99 -24.93
CA ALA A 194 -2.15 -14.11 -24.64
C ALA A 194 -2.17 -12.93 -25.60
N THR A 195 -3.33 -12.61 -26.17
CA THR A 195 -3.49 -11.42 -27.00
C THR A 195 -3.58 -10.16 -26.14
N ARG A 196 -3.34 -8.99 -26.73
CA ARG A 196 -3.39 -7.71 -26.03
C ARG A 196 -4.78 -7.40 -25.49
N ALA A 197 -5.84 -7.80 -26.20
CA ALA A 197 -7.21 -7.72 -25.71
C ALA A 197 -7.43 -8.61 -24.48
N GLU A 198 -6.89 -9.83 -24.48
CA GLU A 198 -6.99 -10.76 -23.34
C GLU A 198 -6.29 -10.22 -22.10
N VAL A 199 -5.04 -9.78 -22.23
CA VAL A 199 -4.30 -9.18 -21.12
C VAL A 199 -5.02 -7.94 -20.59
N SER A 200 -5.59 -7.12 -21.47
CA SER A 200 -6.36 -5.94 -21.06
C SER A 200 -7.62 -6.32 -20.27
N ALA A 201 -8.38 -7.32 -20.74
CA ALA A 201 -9.55 -7.79 -20.01
C ALA A 201 -9.17 -8.41 -18.66
N ILE A 202 -8.09 -9.20 -18.59
CA ILE A 202 -7.59 -9.82 -17.35
C ILE A 202 -7.21 -8.74 -16.32
N LEU A 203 -6.47 -7.71 -16.73
CA LEU A 203 -6.05 -6.62 -15.85
C LEU A 203 -7.25 -5.74 -15.44
N TYR A 204 -8.21 -5.53 -16.34
CA TYR A 204 -9.46 -4.85 -16.00
C TYR A 204 -10.24 -5.61 -14.93
N ASP A 205 -10.47 -6.91 -15.11
CA ASP A 205 -11.18 -7.75 -14.15
C ASP A 205 -10.44 -7.78 -12.81
N MET A 206 -9.11 -7.83 -12.84
CA MET A 206 -8.29 -7.69 -11.62
C MET A 206 -8.58 -6.37 -10.89
N MET A 207 -8.57 -5.25 -11.61
CA MET A 207 -8.82 -3.94 -11.02
C MET A 207 -10.25 -3.81 -10.48
N GLU A 208 -11.26 -4.38 -11.16
CA GLU A 208 -12.63 -4.40 -10.65
C GLU A 208 -12.75 -5.28 -9.39
N GLN A 209 -12.12 -6.46 -9.38
CA GLN A 209 -12.10 -7.32 -8.20
C GLN A 209 -11.34 -6.68 -7.03
N ALA A 210 -10.28 -5.91 -7.30
CA ALA A 210 -9.56 -5.15 -6.29
C ALA A 210 -10.43 -4.06 -5.64
N LYS A 211 -11.42 -3.50 -6.35
CA LYS A 211 -12.39 -2.56 -5.75
C LYS A 211 -13.37 -3.24 -4.81
N LEU A 212 -13.74 -4.49 -5.11
CA LEU A 212 -14.65 -5.28 -4.28
C LEU A 212 -13.92 -5.83 -3.04
N ASN A 213 -12.64 -6.17 -3.19
CA ASN A 213 -11.81 -6.75 -2.14
C ASN A 213 -10.51 -5.95 -1.93
N PRO A 214 -10.60 -4.64 -1.60
CA PRO A 214 -9.42 -3.80 -1.47
C PRO A 214 -8.56 -4.31 -0.32
N ASN A 215 -7.33 -4.65 -0.65
CA ASN A 215 -6.35 -5.19 0.30
C ASN A 215 -6.69 -6.59 0.83
N ALA A 216 -7.32 -7.51 0.09
CA ALA A 216 -7.60 -8.87 0.58
C ALA A 216 -6.37 -9.60 1.16
N LYS A 217 -5.21 -9.52 0.49
CA LYS A 217 -3.93 -10.03 1.03
C LYS A 217 -3.56 -9.43 2.37
N LEU A 218 -3.71 -8.12 2.47
CA LEU A 218 -3.47 -7.41 3.70
C LEU A 218 -4.47 -7.84 4.77
N ALA A 219 -5.76 -7.83 4.45
CA ALA A 219 -6.83 -8.17 5.36
C ALA A 219 -6.63 -9.58 5.89
N GLU A 220 -6.13 -10.51 5.08
CA GLU A 220 -5.72 -11.85 5.52
C GLU A 220 -4.48 -11.81 6.42
N ALA A 221 -3.41 -11.10 6.03
CA ALA A 221 -2.21 -10.93 6.87
C ALA A 221 -2.52 -10.26 8.22
N MET A 222 -3.43 -9.30 8.21
CA MET A 222 -3.89 -8.53 9.36
C MET A 222 -4.95 -9.27 10.17
N ARG A 223 -5.73 -10.17 9.59
CA ARG A 223 -6.63 -11.08 10.33
C ARG A 223 -5.84 -11.90 11.36
N LYS A 224 -4.56 -12.19 11.09
CA LYS A 224 -3.66 -12.84 12.06
C LYS A 224 -3.08 -11.87 13.11
N LYS A 225 -3.25 -10.55 12.94
CA LYS A 225 -2.61 -9.48 13.74
C LYS A 225 -3.58 -8.43 14.30
N THR A 226 -4.88 -8.73 14.33
CA THR A 226 -5.86 -7.93 15.07
C THR A 226 -5.80 -8.22 16.57
N GLY A 227 -6.25 -7.29 17.40
CA GLY A 227 -6.38 -7.52 18.84
C GLY A 227 -7.13 -6.40 19.55
N GLU A 228 -7.32 -6.56 20.86
CA GLU A 228 -7.87 -5.52 21.72
C GLU A 228 -6.77 -4.57 22.21
N GLY A 229 -7.16 -3.33 22.54
CA GLY A 229 -6.25 -2.32 23.07
C GLY A 229 -6.79 -0.88 22.95
N TYR A 230 -5.88 0.07 23.07
CA TYR A 230 -6.16 1.50 23.03
C TYR A 230 -6.44 1.94 21.59
N VAL A 231 -7.67 2.37 21.33
CA VAL A 231 -8.08 2.84 20.00
C VAL A 231 -7.49 4.21 19.73
N ILE A 232 -6.63 4.29 18.71
CA ILE A 232 -6.10 5.54 18.19
C ILE A 232 -7.17 6.19 17.32
N GLU A 233 -7.69 7.33 17.78
CA GLU A 233 -8.62 8.12 16.99
C GLU A 233 -7.97 8.61 15.69
N ASN A 234 -8.70 8.47 14.58
CA ASN A 234 -8.27 8.88 13.23
C ASN A 234 -7.03 8.13 12.68
N ALA A 235 -6.64 7.00 13.26
CA ALA A 235 -5.71 6.09 12.60
C ALA A 235 -6.33 5.52 11.32
N VAL A 236 -5.53 5.46 10.25
CA VAL A 236 -5.96 4.96 8.94
C VAL A 236 -5.07 3.79 8.50
N VAL A 237 -5.64 2.89 7.70
CA VAL A 237 -4.92 1.79 7.06
C VAL A 237 -5.07 1.92 5.56
N GLN A 238 -3.95 1.87 4.84
CA GLN A 238 -3.88 1.88 3.38
C GLN A 238 -2.92 0.79 2.93
N GLY A 239 -3.42 -0.32 2.39
CA GLY A 239 -2.58 -1.50 2.19
C GLY A 239 -1.91 -1.91 3.51
N SER A 240 -0.68 -2.42 3.48
CA SER A 240 0.06 -2.76 4.70
C SER A 240 0.42 -1.62 5.63
N LEU A 241 0.13 -0.39 5.25
CA LEU A 241 0.54 0.77 6.01
C LEU A 241 -0.56 1.26 6.95
N GLY A 242 -0.36 1.05 8.25
CA GLY A 242 -1.10 1.72 9.31
C GLY A 242 -0.47 3.08 9.61
N THR A 243 -1.27 4.14 9.67
CA THR A 243 -0.80 5.48 10.02
C THR A 243 -1.46 5.95 11.31
N ILE A 244 -0.64 6.23 12.32
CA ILE A 244 -1.03 7.00 13.51
C ILE A 244 -0.86 8.49 13.15
N PRO A 245 -1.92 9.31 13.17
CA PRO A 245 -1.85 10.69 12.71
C PRO A 245 -1.05 11.57 13.68
N ALA A 246 -0.46 12.64 13.15
CA ALA A 246 0.08 13.71 13.99
C ALA A 246 -1.02 14.28 14.90
N GLY A 247 -0.67 14.58 16.14
CA GLY A 247 -1.59 15.04 17.16
C GLY A 247 -2.30 13.92 17.93
N ALA A 248 -2.17 12.65 17.52
CA ALA A 248 -2.67 11.52 18.30
C ALA A 248 -2.04 11.51 19.70
N ILE A 249 -2.85 11.15 20.70
CA ILE A 249 -2.43 11.08 22.10
C ILE A 249 -2.41 9.61 22.49
N VAL A 250 -1.25 9.13 22.96
CA VAL A 250 -1.06 7.72 23.34
C VAL A 250 -0.66 7.58 24.81
N PRO A 251 -1.24 6.62 25.56
CA PRO A 251 -0.84 6.37 26.94
C PRO A 251 0.44 5.55 26.98
N VAL A 252 1.46 5.99 27.71
CA VAL A 252 2.72 5.26 27.91
C VAL A 252 2.94 5.05 29.40
N LYS A 253 3.43 3.87 29.77
CA LYS A 253 3.67 3.48 31.15
C LYS A 253 5.14 3.64 31.49
N LEU A 254 5.47 4.56 32.40
CA LEU A 254 6.86 4.79 32.79
C LEU A 254 7.45 3.57 33.48
N THR A 255 8.70 3.24 33.15
CA THR A 255 9.47 2.18 33.82
C THR A 255 10.44 2.72 34.87
N ASN A 256 10.73 4.03 34.85
CA ASN A 256 11.52 4.73 35.86
C ASN A 256 10.74 5.87 36.53
N TYR A 257 11.18 6.25 37.73
CA TYR A 257 10.62 7.37 38.49
C TYR A 257 11.07 8.70 37.89
N ILE A 258 10.15 9.65 37.74
CA ILE A 258 10.47 11.04 37.34
C ILE A 258 9.77 12.05 38.26
N SER A 259 10.43 13.16 38.56
CA SER A 259 9.90 14.18 39.47
C SER A 259 10.40 15.57 39.21
N SER A 260 9.51 16.55 39.35
CA SER A 260 9.81 17.98 39.27
C SER A 260 10.75 18.49 40.36
N GLN A 261 11.17 17.65 41.30
CA GLN A 261 12.06 18.04 42.40
C GLN A 261 13.46 17.43 42.29
N SER A 262 13.54 16.19 41.80
CA SER A 262 14.79 15.42 41.76
C SER A 262 15.32 15.20 40.36
N SER A 263 14.47 15.30 39.33
CA SER A 263 14.90 15.12 37.95
C SER A 263 15.48 16.39 37.36
N GLN A 264 16.23 16.26 36.27
CA GLN A 264 16.86 17.37 35.55
C GLN A 264 16.45 17.42 34.08
N ALA A 265 16.46 18.61 33.50
CA ALA A 265 16.31 18.74 32.04
C ALA A 265 17.46 18.01 31.34
N GLY A 266 17.15 17.26 30.28
CA GLY A 266 18.07 16.36 29.58
C GLY A 266 18.16 14.94 30.17
N GLU A 267 17.57 14.69 31.35
CA GLU A 267 17.55 13.35 31.93
C GLU A 267 16.70 12.39 31.08
N ILE A 268 17.21 11.16 30.92
CA ILE A 268 16.54 10.12 30.14
C ILE A 268 15.44 9.47 30.97
N TYR A 269 14.27 9.27 30.36
CA TYR A 269 13.24 8.39 30.90
C TYR A 269 12.94 7.25 29.94
N THR A 270 12.43 6.17 30.51
CA THR A 270 12.02 4.97 29.79
C THR A 270 10.57 4.65 30.11
N ALA A 271 9.85 4.16 29.11
CA ALA A 271 8.45 3.80 29.22
C ALA A 271 8.12 2.62 28.30
N GLN A 272 6.90 2.10 28.41
CA GLN A 272 6.38 1.04 27.55
C GLN A 272 4.94 1.33 27.14
N ALA A 273 4.52 0.80 25.98
CA ALA A 273 3.12 0.76 25.61
C ALA A 273 2.35 -0.18 26.59
N PRO A 274 1.39 0.33 27.39
CA PRO A 274 0.68 -0.47 28.40
C PRO A 274 -0.25 -1.52 27.79
N GLU A 275 -0.69 -1.29 26.56
CA GLU A 275 -1.59 -2.12 25.77
C GLU A 275 -1.27 -1.96 24.29
N ASN A 276 -1.92 -2.77 23.43
CA ASN A 276 -1.79 -2.58 21.99
C ASN A 276 -2.40 -1.23 21.61
N TYR A 277 -1.76 -0.47 20.75
CA TYR A 277 -2.41 0.66 20.08
C TYR A 277 -3.04 0.13 18.81
N ILE A 278 -4.34 0.36 18.65
CA ILE A 278 -5.13 -0.25 17.59
C ILE A 278 -5.92 0.78 16.79
N THR A 279 -6.30 0.42 15.57
CA THR A 279 -7.30 1.16 14.79
C THR A 279 -8.72 0.86 15.30
N LYS A 280 -9.74 1.59 14.80
CA LYS A 280 -11.16 1.28 15.07
C LYS A 280 -11.54 -0.14 14.63
N ASP A 281 -10.90 -0.63 13.57
CA ASP A 281 -11.09 -1.98 13.02
C ASP A 281 -10.21 -3.04 13.71
N LYS A 282 -9.63 -2.71 14.88
CA LYS A 282 -8.83 -3.60 15.74
C LYS A 282 -7.48 -4.04 15.17
N PHE A 283 -6.95 -3.33 14.19
CA PHE A 283 -5.62 -3.60 13.66
C PHE A 283 -4.54 -3.07 14.60
N ILE A 284 -3.59 -3.90 14.98
CA ILE A 284 -2.52 -3.52 15.91
C ILE A 284 -1.47 -2.67 15.17
N LEU A 285 -1.33 -1.42 15.59
CA LEU A 285 -0.34 -0.45 15.11
C LEU A 285 0.94 -0.51 15.94
N VAL A 286 0.82 -0.61 17.26
CA VAL A 286 1.96 -0.77 18.17
C VAL A 286 1.59 -1.85 19.18
N TYR A 287 2.46 -2.84 19.35
CA TYR A 287 2.21 -3.92 20.29
C TYR A 287 2.42 -3.46 21.73
N LYS A 288 1.62 -4.03 22.64
CA LYS A 288 1.87 -3.93 24.08
C LYS A 288 3.31 -4.31 24.40
N GLY A 289 3.94 -3.55 25.30
CA GLY A 289 5.31 -3.75 25.73
C GLY A 289 6.37 -3.08 24.84
N ALA A 290 5.99 -2.46 23.72
CA ALA A 290 6.93 -1.68 22.91
C ALA A 290 7.61 -0.63 23.78
N ASN A 291 8.95 -0.60 23.74
CA ASN A 291 9.76 0.24 24.60
C ASN A 291 9.86 1.65 24.03
N LEU A 292 9.86 2.63 24.92
CA LEU A 292 9.93 4.03 24.61
C LEU A 292 11.07 4.68 25.40
N LYS A 293 11.85 5.52 24.73
CA LYS A 293 12.94 6.27 25.36
C LYS A 293 12.88 7.73 24.93
N GLY A 294 12.90 8.62 25.93
CA GLY A 294 12.85 10.06 25.72
C GLY A 294 13.72 10.81 26.71
N GLN A 295 13.72 12.13 26.58
CA GLN A 295 14.40 13.06 27.49
C GLN A 295 13.38 14.00 28.14
N LEU A 296 13.68 14.46 29.35
CA LEU A 296 12.92 15.52 29.99
C LEU A 296 13.33 16.87 29.38
N LEU A 297 12.44 17.53 28.65
CA LEU A 297 12.72 18.80 27.99
C LEU A 297 12.73 19.98 28.97
N ASP A 298 11.79 19.99 29.91
CA ASP A 298 11.65 21.07 30.89
C ASP A 298 11.24 20.49 32.24
N VAL A 299 12.09 20.71 33.24
CA VAL A 299 11.86 20.30 34.63
C VAL A 299 11.95 21.54 35.51
N ARG A 300 10.82 21.93 36.10
CA ARG A 300 10.76 23.09 37.00
C ARG A 300 10.25 22.70 38.36
N ASN A 301 11.00 23.05 39.38
CA ASN A 301 10.56 22.87 40.77
C ASN A 301 9.36 23.75 41.07
N GLY A 302 8.36 23.15 41.73
CA GLY A 302 7.33 23.89 42.44
C GLY A 302 7.97 24.74 43.54
N LYS A 303 7.64 26.03 43.55
CA LYS A 303 8.09 26.99 44.57
C LYS A 303 6.85 27.56 45.25
N TRP A 304 6.84 27.54 46.57
CA TRP A 304 5.71 27.99 47.38
C TRP A 304 5.28 29.41 46.99
N PHE A 305 3.98 29.60 46.77
CA PHE A 305 3.32 30.80 46.24
C PHE A 305 3.76 31.32 44.86
N VAL A 306 4.86 30.83 44.29
CA VAL A 306 5.40 31.33 43.01
C VAL A 306 4.85 30.53 41.83
N ARG A 307 5.09 29.21 41.82
CA ARG A 307 4.76 28.34 40.67
C ARG A 307 4.60 26.89 41.07
N ASN A 308 3.78 26.15 40.33
CA ASN A 308 3.71 24.69 40.43
C ASN A 308 4.89 24.04 39.70
N GLY A 309 5.14 22.77 40.00
CA GLY A 309 6.09 21.98 39.24
C GLY A 309 5.66 21.81 37.79
N VAL A 310 6.63 21.65 36.89
CA VAL A 310 6.42 21.38 35.46
C VAL A 310 7.31 20.21 35.06
N LEU A 311 6.75 19.27 34.30
CA LEU A 311 7.46 18.17 33.67
C LEU A 311 6.97 18.07 32.22
N VAL A 312 7.87 18.40 31.28
CA VAL A 312 7.65 18.23 29.84
C VAL A 312 8.55 17.11 29.35
N LEU A 313 7.96 16.11 28.73
CA LEU A 313 8.67 14.99 28.13
C LEU A 313 8.82 15.25 26.63
N ASP A 314 10.02 15.01 26.08
CA ASP A 314 10.29 14.95 24.65
C ASP A 314 10.73 13.52 24.30
N ASN A 315 10.05 12.92 23.34
CA ASN A 315 10.30 11.55 22.93
C ASN A 315 11.06 11.56 21.62
N SER A 316 12.19 10.87 21.61
CA SER A 316 13.07 10.81 20.46
C SER A 316 13.15 9.42 19.84
N LEU A 317 12.94 8.34 20.60
CA LEU A 317 13.17 6.97 20.14
C LEU A 317 12.09 5.99 20.62
N ILE A 318 11.63 5.12 19.74
CA ILE A 318 10.79 3.96 20.04
C ILE A 318 11.51 2.69 19.62
N THR A 319 11.46 1.66 20.45
CA THR A 319 11.95 0.31 20.14
C THR A 319 10.79 -0.67 20.17
N THR A 320 10.45 -1.21 19.00
CA THR A 320 9.35 -2.17 18.83
C THR A 320 9.74 -3.56 19.32
N ASN A 321 8.75 -4.46 19.43
CA ASN A 321 8.96 -5.84 19.93
C ASN A 321 9.79 -6.73 18.98
N ASN A 322 10.07 -6.27 17.77
CA ASN A 322 10.95 -6.91 16.79
C ASN A 322 12.36 -6.29 16.80
N ASP A 323 12.73 -5.61 17.89
CA ASP A 323 14.02 -4.96 18.12
C ASP A 323 14.40 -3.84 17.14
N GLN A 324 13.45 -3.35 16.32
CA GLN A 324 13.67 -2.16 15.51
C GLN A 324 13.64 -0.91 16.40
N THR A 325 14.67 -0.05 16.28
CA THR A 325 14.69 1.27 16.96
C THR A 325 14.56 2.39 15.94
N VAL A 326 13.56 3.25 16.12
CA VAL A 326 13.21 4.32 15.18
C VAL A 326 13.08 5.65 15.91
N SER A 327 13.51 6.73 15.26
CA SER A 327 13.29 8.07 15.78
C SER A 327 11.88 8.55 15.54
N PHE A 328 11.25 9.16 16.53
CA PHE A 328 9.97 9.85 16.35
C PHE A 328 9.95 11.14 17.17
N SER A 329 8.87 11.92 17.06
CA SER A 329 8.73 13.18 17.79
C SER A 329 7.38 13.22 18.49
N GLY A 330 7.40 13.32 19.82
CA GLY A 330 6.19 13.38 20.63
C GLY A 330 6.44 14.07 21.97
N VAL A 331 5.45 14.81 22.46
CA VAL A 331 5.55 15.58 23.69
C VAL A 331 4.48 15.20 24.69
N GLY A 332 4.86 15.09 25.96
CA GLY A 332 3.93 14.87 27.07
C GLY A 332 4.02 15.99 28.10
N GLU A 333 2.89 16.44 28.63
CA GLU A 333 2.86 17.34 29.79
C GLU A 333 2.16 16.64 30.94
N ILE A 334 2.87 16.49 32.07
CA ILE A 334 2.31 15.79 33.24
C ILE A 334 1.42 16.77 34.02
N LYS A 335 0.11 16.53 33.98
CA LYS A 335 -0.88 17.29 34.76
C LYS A 335 -1.56 16.38 35.77
N LYS A 336 -1.72 16.85 37.00
CA LYS A 336 -2.55 16.17 38.00
C LYS A 336 -4.02 16.50 37.76
N HIS A 337 -4.86 15.47 37.65
CA HIS A 337 -6.31 15.63 37.62
C HIS A 337 -6.80 16.15 38.99
N ARG A 338 -7.67 17.15 38.99
CA ARG A 338 -8.16 17.82 40.22
C ARG A 338 -9.64 18.14 40.12
N ASN A 339 -10.33 18.05 41.25
CA ASN A 339 -11.68 18.59 41.38
C ASN A 339 -11.66 20.13 41.34
N TRP A 340 -12.83 20.74 41.16
CA TRP A 340 -12.94 22.18 40.94
C TRP A 340 -12.39 23.01 42.11
N PHE A 341 -12.65 22.58 43.35
CA PHE A 341 -12.17 23.22 44.56
C PHE A 341 -10.64 23.23 44.64
N MET A 342 -9.98 22.10 44.35
CA MET A 342 -8.52 22.03 44.34
C MET A 342 -7.90 22.81 43.17
N LYS A 343 -8.60 22.95 42.04
CA LYS A 343 -8.16 23.86 40.96
C LYS A 343 -8.17 25.31 41.43
N PHE A 344 -9.23 25.74 42.12
CA PHE A 344 -9.32 27.07 42.72
C PHE A 344 -8.22 27.28 43.77
N VAL A 345 -8.10 26.37 44.75
CA VAL A 345 -7.08 26.44 45.81
C VAL A 345 -5.67 26.53 45.23
N ARG A 346 -5.34 25.77 44.17
CA ARG A 346 -4.00 25.80 43.55
C ARG A 346 -3.76 26.98 42.62
N ALA A 347 -4.81 27.63 42.13
CA ALA A 347 -4.66 28.92 41.45
C ALA A 347 -4.15 29.97 42.45
N THR A 348 -4.62 29.90 43.70
CA THR A 348 -4.29 30.85 44.78
C THR A 348 -3.04 30.44 45.59
N LEU A 349 -2.82 29.14 45.83
CA LEU A 349 -1.75 28.57 46.66
C LEU A 349 -0.83 27.66 45.82
N LYS A 350 0.08 28.30 45.06
CA LYS A 350 1.08 27.63 44.20
C LYS A 350 2.19 26.95 45.00
N GLY A 351 2.89 26.00 44.37
CA GLY A 351 4.08 25.32 44.95
C GLY A 351 4.02 23.80 44.93
N GLU A 352 3.07 23.21 44.18
CA GLU A 352 2.88 21.77 44.19
C GLU A 352 3.98 21.01 43.43
N LYS A 353 4.43 19.89 44.00
CA LYS A 353 5.37 18.95 43.40
C LYS A 353 4.63 18.01 42.44
N LEU A 354 5.17 17.85 41.23
CA LEU A 354 4.78 16.81 40.28
C LEU A 354 5.78 15.66 40.36
N GLU A 355 5.27 14.44 40.41
CA GLU A 355 6.03 13.20 40.36
C GLU A 355 5.18 12.11 39.72
N VAL A 356 5.83 11.15 39.07
CA VAL A 356 5.20 9.95 38.54
C VAL A 356 6.04 8.75 38.97
N ALA A 357 5.39 7.83 39.67
CA ALA A 357 6.00 6.58 40.10
C ALA A 357 6.28 5.67 38.88
N PRO A 358 7.20 4.70 39.01
CA PRO A 358 7.25 3.56 38.10
C PRO A 358 5.86 2.95 37.98
N GLU A 359 5.52 2.46 36.79
CA GLU A 359 4.20 1.96 36.42
C GLU A 359 3.12 3.05 36.24
N GLY A 360 3.44 4.33 36.46
CA GLY A 360 2.53 5.44 36.22
C GLY A 360 2.32 5.72 34.73
N THR A 361 1.07 5.97 34.34
CA THR A 361 0.72 6.31 32.95
C THR A 361 0.85 7.80 32.69
N VAL A 362 1.55 8.15 31.62
CA VAL A 362 1.59 9.52 31.06
C VAL A 362 1.07 9.49 29.62
N TYR A 363 0.62 10.63 29.11
CA TYR A 363 0.06 10.73 27.76
C TYR A 363 1.01 11.53 26.87
N ILE A 364 1.37 10.95 25.73
CA ILE A 364 2.27 11.56 24.73
C ILE A 364 1.44 11.96 23.52
N LYS A 365 1.52 13.24 23.14
CA LYS A 365 0.98 13.77 21.90
C LYS A 365 2.05 13.66 20.80
N LEU A 366 1.75 12.96 19.73
CA LEU A 366 2.65 12.87 18.58
C LEU A 366 2.71 14.19 17.82
N LEU A 367 3.91 14.62 17.46
CA LEU A 367 4.14 15.84 16.68
C LEU A 367 4.18 15.57 15.17
N LYS A 368 4.53 14.34 14.79
CA LYS A 368 4.55 13.83 13.42
C LYS A 368 3.71 12.56 13.33
N PRO A 369 3.20 12.20 12.15
CA PRO A 369 2.55 10.90 11.98
C PRO A 369 3.58 9.77 12.19
N ILE A 370 3.10 8.60 12.60
CA ILE A 370 3.90 7.37 12.63
C ILE A 370 3.30 6.40 11.61
N LYS A 371 4.13 5.88 10.71
CA LYS A 371 3.74 4.89 9.70
C LYS A 371 4.28 3.52 10.07
N VAL A 372 3.40 2.53 10.15
CA VAL A 372 3.71 1.16 10.57
C VAL A 372 3.30 0.16 9.49
N ASP A 373 4.20 -0.74 9.12
CA ASP A 373 3.87 -1.94 8.37
C ASP A 373 3.15 -2.94 9.26
N LEU A 374 1.88 -3.18 8.97
CA LEU A 374 1.03 -4.09 9.72
C LEU A 374 1.41 -5.56 9.49
N THR A 375 2.16 -5.90 8.44
CA THR A 375 2.56 -7.28 8.09
C THR A 375 3.79 -7.77 8.85
N ASN A 376 4.66 -6.87 9.33
CA ASN A 376 5.87 -7.22 10.09
C ASN A 376 6.07 -6.38 11.37
N GLY A 377 5.27 -5.32 11.57
CA GLY A 377 5.33 -4.42 12.73
C GLY A 377 6.43 -3.36 12.66
N TRP A 378 7.04 -3.15 11.50
CA TRP A 378 8.12 -2.17 11.31
C TRP A 378 7.56 -0.75 11.21
N ILE A 379 8.25 0.21 11.80
CA ILE A 379 7.95 1.64 11.68
C ILE A 379 8.82 2.23 10.56
N TYR A 380 8.21 2.90 9.58
CA TYR A 380 8.89 3.49 8.43
C TYR A 380 9.17 4.99 8.56
N GLU A 381 8.29 5.71 9.23
CA GLU A 381 8.33 7.18 9.36
C GLU A 381 7.75 7.63 10.70
#